data_AF-A0A9E4SIY9-F1
#
_entry.id   AF-A0A9E4SIY9-F1
#
_cell.length_a   1.000
_cell.length_b   1.000
_cell.length_c   1.000
_cell.angle_alpha   90.00
_cell.angle_beta   90.00
_cell.angle_gamma   90.00
#
_symmetry.space_group_name_H-M   'P 1'
#
loop_
_entity.id
_entity.type
_entity.pdbx_description
1 polymer ?
#
loop_
_entity_poly.entity_id
_entity_poly.type
_entity_poly.pdbx_seq_one_letter_code
_entity_poly.pdbx_strand_id
1 'polypeptide(L)'
;VVAAEGRGKALAKAGAGVVAMPGASGRVDLGGLLTALGARGIVSVLVEGGAELLGALFDGRHVDKVVAFVAPVVIGGSDAPSVVGGRGAERIADALRLRQVRYEPIDGDLMVVGYPEP
;
A
#
# COMPACT_ATOMS: atom_id res chain seq x y z
N VAL A 1 2.16 20.62 -12.52
CA VAL A 1 2.11 20.66 -11.04
C VAL A 1 0.97 21.58 -10.66
N VAL A 2 -0.15 21.06 -10.18
CA VAL A 2 -1.24 21.92 -9.67
C VAL A 2 -0.77 22.49 -8.33
N ALA A 3 -1.08 23.76 -8.05
CA ALA A 3 -0.65 24.42 -6.82
C ALA A 3 -1.22 23.68 -5.61
N ALA A 4 -0.35 23.30 -4.68
CA ALA A 4 -0.78 22.73 -3.42
C ALA A 4 -1.51 23.80 -2.59
N GLU A 5 -2.59 23.42 -1.90
CA GLU A 5 -3.31 24.31 -0.98
C GLU A 5 -3.14 23.86 0.48
N GLY A 6 -3.42 24.76 1.42
CA GLY A 6 -3.32 24.49 2.86
C GLY A 6 -1.98 23.89 3.28
N ARG A 7 -2.03 22.72 3.90
CA ARG A 7 -0.86 21.99 4.44
C ARG A 7 0.20 21.70 3.38
N GLY A 8 -0.19 21.56 2.11
CA GLY A 8 0.73 21.34 1.01
C GLY A 8 1.67 22.53 0.75
N LYS A 9 1.20 23.78 0.95
CA LYS A 9 2.09 24.96 0.86
C LYS A 9 3.14 24.98 1.97
N ALA A 10 2.73 24.61 3.18
CA ALA A 10 3.64 24.54 4.33
C ALA A 10 4.72 23.47 4.11
N LEU A 11 4.35 22.29 3.59
CA LEU A 11 5.29 21.23 3.23
C LEU A 11 6.26 21.66 2.12
N ALA A 12 5.75 22.31 1.07
CA ALA A 12 6.61 22.84 0.01
C ALA A 12 7.58 23.91 0.52
N LYS A 13 7.13 24.80 1.42
CA LYS A 13 8.00 25.79 2.08
C LYS A 13 9.09 25.13 2.94
N ALA A 14 8.82 23.96 3.51
CA ALA A 14 9.79 23.16 4.25
C ALA A 14 10.73 22.34 3.34
N GLY A 15 10.64 22.47 2.00
CA GLY A 15 11.51 21.80 1.04
C GLY A 15 10.98 20.47 0.49
N ALA A 16 9.76 20.06 0.86
CA ALA A 16 9.17 18.83 0.36
C ALA A 16 8.67 18.98 -1.09
N GLY A 17 8.89 17.95 -1.92
CA GLY A 17 8.23 17.84 -3.21
C GLY A 17 6.74 17.54 -3.03
N VAL A 18 5.86 18.44 -3.46
CA VAL A 18 4.41 18.27 -3.32
C VAL A 18 3.76 18.04 -4.69
N VAL A 19 2.93 17.01 -4.76
CA VAL A 19 2.18 16.65 -5.96
C VAL A 19 0.71 16.68 -5.62
N ALA A 20 0.00 17.68 -6.12
CA ALA A 20 -1.46 17.73 -6.02
C ALA A 20 -2.05 16.72 -7.01
N MET A 21 -2.77 15.73 -6.48
CA MET A 21 -3.43 14.68 -7.26
C MET A 21 -4.96 14.85 -7.19
N PRO A 22 -5.67 14.58 -8.30
CA PRO A 22 -7.11 14.48 -8.24
C PRO A 22 -7.52 13.29 -7.37
N GLY A 23 -8.74 13.37 -6.85
CA GLY A 23 -9.37 12.26 -6.18
C GLY A 23 -10.73 12.66 -5.61
N ALA A 24 -11.49 11.66 -5.19
CA ALA A 24 -12.84 11.85 -4.67
C ALA A 24 -12.87 11.67 -3.15
N SER A 25 -13.77 12.40 -2.48
CA SER A 25 -14.06 12.21 -1.06
C SER A 25 -12.82 12.30 -0.14
N GLY A 26 -11.88 13.18 -0.46
CA GLY A 26 -10.64 13.37 0.31
C GLY A 26 -9.58 12.29 0.11
N ARG A 27 -9.76 11.38 -0.85
CA ARG A 27 -8.79 10.33 -1.20
C ARG A 27 -7.95 10.74 -2.40
N VAL A 28 -6.80 10.07 -2.56
CA VAL A 28 -5.93 10.20 -3.74
C VAL A 28 -6.26 9.08 -4.73
N ASP A 29 -6.33 9.40 -6.01
CA ASP A 29 -6.31 8.39 -7.07
C ASP A 29 -4.92 7.71 -7.13
N LEU A 30 -4.84 6.48 -6.60
CA LEU A 30 -3.59 5.74 -6.52
C LEU A 30 -3.06 5.32 -7.91
N GLY A 31 -3.94 4.98 -8.85
CA GLY A 31 -3.53 4.65 -10.21
C GLY A 31 -2.93 5.86 -10.93
N GLY A 32 -3.58 7.02 -10.80
CA GLY A 32 -3.08 8.30 -11.28
C GLY A 32 -1.76 8.71 -10.61
N LEU A 33 -1.64 8.50 -9.30
CA LEU A 33 -0.40 8.76 -8.55
C LEU A 33 0.75 7.89 -9.06
N LEU A 34 0.56 6.57 -9.20
CA LEU A 34 1.59 5.65 -9.68
C LEU A 34 2.03 6.01 -11.10
N THR A 35 1.09 6.40 -11.97
CA THR A 35 1.39 6.90 -13.31
C THR A 35 2.25 8.18 -13.27
N ALA A 36 1.90 9.12 -12.39
CA ALA A 36 2.64 10.36 -12.22
C ALA A 36 4.06 10.14 -11.64
N LEU A 37 4.24 9.15 -10.78
CA LEU A 37 5.56 8.74 -10.27
C LEU A 37 6.40 8.10 -11.39
N GLY A 38 5.81 7.21 -12.20
CA GLY A 38 6.47 6.62 -13.36
C GLY A 38 6.95 7.67 -14.37
N ALA A 39 6.14 8.69 -14.65
CA ALA A 39 6.52 9.82 -15.51
C ALA A 39 7.70 10.65 -14.97
N ARG A 40 8.05 10.49 -13.69
CA ARG A 40 9.21 11.12 -13.03
C ARG A 40 10.43 10.18 -12.94
N GLY A 41 10.36 9.01 -13.57
CA GLY A 41 11.42 8.00 -13.54
C GLY A 41 11.45 7.16 -12.27
N ILE A 42 10.41 7.22 -11.42
CA ILE A 42 10.30 6.36 -10.24
C ILE A 42 9.68 5.03 -10.71
N VAL A 43 10.53 4.02 -10.85
CA VAL A 43 10.16 2.70 -11.42
C VAL A 43 9.79 1.66 -10.36
N SER A 44 10.04 1.95 -9.08
CA SER A 44 9.69 1.08 -7.96
C SER A 44 9.31 1.91 -6.75
N VAL A 45 8.27 1.48 -6.04
CA VAL A 45 7.82 2.11 -4.79
C VAL A 45 7.67 1.03 -3.73
N LEU A 46 8.29 1.24 -2.57
CA LEU A 46 7.97 0.48 -1.36
C LEU A 46 6.81 1.20 -0.67
N VAL A 47 5.68 0.51 -0.52
CA VAL A 47 4.53 1.05 0.20
C VAL A 47 4.45 0.44 1.58
N GLU A 48 4.56 1.31 2.58
CA GLU A 48 4.29 1.02 3.99
C GLU A 48 3.10 1.86 4.43
N GLY A 49 2.26 1.29 5.30
CA GLY A 49 1.09 2.00 5.80
C GLY A 49 0.11 1.09 6.51
N GLY A 50 -1.01 1.68 6.92
CA GLY A 50 -2.10 0.95 7.57
C GLY A 50 -3.01 0.22 6.59
N ALA A 51 -3.94 -0.55 7.18
CA ALA A 51 -4.92 -1.39 6.49
C ALA A 51 -5.63 -0.69 5.32
N GLU A 52 -5.97 0.60 5.48
CA GLU A 52 -6.71 1.37 4.50
C GLU A 52 -5.93 1.62 3.20
N LEU A 53 -4.67 2.06 3.29
CA LEU A 53 -3.81 2.29 2.12
C LEU A 53 -3.49 0.96 1.42
N LEU A 54 -3.10 -0.05 2.20
CA LEU A 54 -2.77 -1.37 1.67
C LEU A 54 -4.00 -1.99 0.99
N GLY A 55 -5.18 -1.89 1.63
CA GLY A 55 -6.45 -2.33 1.07
C GLY A 55 -6.77 -1.66 -0.26
N ALA A 56 -6.63 -0.33 -0.36
CA ALA A 56 -6.88 0.40 -1.60
C ALA A 56 -5.93 -0.02 -2.75
N LEU A 57 -4.68 -0.36 -2.45
CA LEU A 57 -3.74 -0.88 -3.45
C LEU A 57 -4.11 -2.29 -3.93
N PHE A 58 -4.53 -3.17 -3.02
CA PHE A 58 -5.00 -4.50 -3.40
C PHE A 58 -6.30 -4.43 -4.19
N ASP A 59 -7.28 -3.65 -3.72
CA ASP A 59 -8.57 -3.42 -4.38
C ASP A 59 -8.41 -2.82 -5.79
N GLY A 60 -7.37 -2.02 -6.02
CA GLY A 60 -7.02 -1.42 -7.30
C GLY A 60 -6.09 -2.27 -8.18
N ARG A 61 -5.66 -3.45 -7.70
CA ARG A 61 -4.65 -4.32 -8.35
C ARG A 61 -3.36 -3.57 -8.71
N HIS A 62 -2.85 -2.79 -7.76
CA HIS A 62 -1.63 -2.00 -7.89
C HIS A 62 -0.41 -2.61 -7.18
N VAL A 63 -0.52 -3.85 -6.70
CA VAL A 63 0.55 -4.54 -5.95
C VAL A 63 1.22 -5.56 -6.85
N ASP A 64 2.53 -5.40 -7.07
CA ASP A 64 3.33 -6.37 -7.83
C ASP A 64 4.02 -7.40 -6.93
N LYS A 65 4.38 -7.02 -5.70
CA LYS A 65 5.13 -7.85 -4.75
C LYS A 65 4.66 -7.60 -3.32
N VAL A 66 4.51 -8.66 -2.56
CA VAL A 66 4.23 -8.64 -1.12
C VAL A 66 5.48 -9.06 -0.35
N VAL A 67 5.79 -8.30 0.71
CA VAL A 67 6.76 -8.64 1.74
C VAL A 67 6.05 -8.44 3.08
N ALA A 68 5.68 -9.52 3.74
CA ALA A 68 4.95 -9.49 5.01
C ALA A 68 5.80 -10.07 6.13
N PHE A 69 5.81 -9.41 7.29
CA PHE A 69 6.51 -9.86 8.48
C PHE A 69 5.51 -10.30 9.54
N VAL A 70 5.72 -11.48 10.11
CA VAL A 70 4.87 -12.06 11.16
C VAL A 70 5.75 -12.34 12.38
N ALA A 71 5.55 -11.55 13.43
CA ALA A 71 6.20 -11.75 14.72
C ALA A 71 5.48 -12.83 15.55
N PRO A 72 6.18 -13.54 16.45
CA PRO A 72 5.58 -14.52 17.36
C PRO A 72 4.87 -13.84 18.55
N VAL A 73 4.01 -12.85 18.26
CA VAL A 73 3.31 -12.01 19.25
C VAL A 73 1.81 -12.07 19.00
N VAL A 74 1.03 -12.30 20.07
CA VAL A 74 -0.43 -12.30 20.02
C VAL A 74 -0.95 -11.07 20.74
N ILE A 75 -1.59 -10.16 19.99
CA ILE A 75 -2.20 -8.94 20.53
C ILE A 75 -3.68 -9.16 20.89
N GLY A 76 -4.45 -9.78 19.97
CA GLY A 76 -5.90 -9.97 20.13
C GLY A 76 -6.72 -8.68 19.98
N GLY A 77 -8.04 -8.78 20.21
CA GLY A 77 -8.99 -7.65 20.13
C GLY A 77 -9.88 -7.68 18.89
N SER A 78 -11.19 -7.50 19.07
CA SER A 78 -12.17 -7.48 17.97
C SER A 78 -12.00 -6.27 17.06
N ASP A 79 -11.55 -5.15 17.63
CA ASP A 79 -11.34 -3.88 16.92
C ASP A 79 -9.87 -3.68 16.53
N ALA A 80 -9.04 -4.70 16.71
CA ALA A 80 -7.65 -4.64 16.26
C ALA A 80 -7.61 -4.45 14.74
N PRO A 81 -6.76 -3.54 14.23
CA PRO A 81 -6.70 -3.26 12.80
C PRO A 81 -6.24 -4.51 12.04
N SER A 82 -6.91 -4.82 10.93
CA SER A 82 -6.44 -5.85 10.01
C SER A 82 -5.15 -5.43 9.31
N VAL A 83 -4.39 -6.39 8.77
CA VAL A 83 -3.18 -6.09 7.98
C VAL A 83 -3.57 -5.41 6.66
N VAL A 84 -4.64 -5.88 6.03
CA VAL A 84 -5.20 -5.34 4.78
C VAL A 84 -6.69 -5.06 5.02
N GLY A 85 -7.12 -3.83 4.74
CA GLY A 85 -8.53 -3.42 4.80
C GLY A 85 -9.14 -3.37 3.39
N GLY A 86 -10.09 -2.45 3.19
CA GLY A 86 -10.74 -2.26 1.89
C GLY A 86 -11.97 -3.16 1.70
N ARG A 87 -12.36 -3.38 0.44
CA ARG A 87 -13.50 -4.23 0.07
C ARG A 87 -13.20 -5.70 0.33
N GLY A 88 -11.97 -6.13 0.03
CA GLY A 88 -11.56 -7.53 0.18
C GLY A 88 -12.27 -8.47 -0.80
N ALA A 89 -12.07 -9.77 -0.59
CA ALA A 89 -12.70 -10.82 -1.40
C ALA A 89 -13.93 -11.39 -0.68
N GLU A 90 -15.06 -11.49 -1.39
CA GLU A 90 -16.29 -12.08 -0.85
C GLU A 90 -16.19 -13.61 -0.71
N ARG A 91 -15.46 -14.26 -1.61
CA ARG A 91 -15.25 -15.72 -1.61
C ARG A 91 -13.77 -16.04 -1.68
N ILE A 92 -13.37 -17.16 -1.08
CA ILE A 92 -11.98 -17.66 -1.13
C ILE A 92 -11.50 -17.90 -2.58
N ALA A 93 -12.42 -18.23 -3.50
CA ALA A 93 -12.10 -18.38 -4.91
C ALA A 93 -11.73 -17.06 -5.60
N ASP A 94 -12.20 -15.92 -5.08
CA ASP A 94 -11.92 -14.58 -5.60
C ASP A 94 -10.72 -13.92 -4.87
N ALA A 95 -10.21 -14.57 -3.83
CA ALA A 95 -9.09 -14.06 -3.05
C ALA A 95 -7.79 -14.12 -3.85
N LEU A 96 -7.04 -13.02 -3.81
CA LEU A 96 -5.72 -12.93 -4.40
C LEU A 96 -4.77 -13.94 -3.75
N ARG A 97 -4.14 -14.77 -4.59
CA ARG A 97 -3.13 -15.73 -4.17
C ARG A 97 -1.74 -15.20 -4.50
N LEU A 98 -0.79 -15.52 -3.63
CA LEU A 98 0.61 -15.26 -3.90
C LEU A 98 1.24 -16.50 -4.55
N ARG A 99 2.00 -16.26 -5.61
CA ARG A 99 2.86 -17.24 -6.28
C ARG A 99 4.34 -16.96 -5.95
N GLN A 100 5.17 -17.97 -6.19
CA GLN A 100 6.62 -17.93 -5.93
C GLN A 100 6.93 -17.54 -4.48
N VAL A 101 6.13 -18.08 -3.55
CA VAL A 101 6.21 -17.71 -2.14
C VAL A 101 7.48 -18.25 -1.51
N ARG A 102 8.18 -17.40 -0.76
CA ARG A 102 9.33 -17.75 0.07
C ARG A 102 9.05 -17.39 1.52
N TYR A 103 9.59 -18.19 2.41
CA TYR A 103 9.46 -18.05 3.86
C TYR A 103 10.86 -18.02 4.45
N GLU A 104 11.20 -16.94 5.15
CA GLU A 104 12.55 -16.73 5.69
C GLU A 104 12.44 -16.25 7.15
N PRO A 105 13.02 -16.98 8.11
CA PRO A 105 13.17 -16.47 9.48
C PRO A 105 14.14 -15.29 9.52
N ILE A 106 13.75 -14.17 10.13
CA ILE A 106 14.59 -12.99 10.33
C ILE A 106 14.39 -12.49 11.75
N ASP A 107 15.46 -12.47 12.55
CA ASP A 107 15.47 -11.93 13.92
C ASP A 107 14.33 -12.40 14.84
N GLY A 108 13.87 -13.64 14.64
CA GLY A 108 12.78 -14.26 15.41
C GLY A 108 11.38 -14.10 14.79
N ASP A 109 11.26 -13.31 13.73
CA ASP A 109 10.06 -13.15 12.92
C ASP A 109 10.09 -14.06 11.69
N LEU A 110 8.92 -14.21 11.05
CA LEU A 110 8.79 -14.87 9.75
C LEU A 110 8.52 -13.84 8.66
N MET A 111 9.43 -13.74 7.69
CA MET A 111 9.21 -12.98 6.46
C MET A 111 8.58 -13.88 5.39
N VAL A 112 7.44 -13.43 4.84
CA VAL A 112 6.74 -14.05 3.71
C VAL A 112 6.88 -13.13 2.50
N VAL A 113 7.50 -13.62 1.43
CA VAL A 113 7.67 -12.88 0.17
C VAL A 113 6.93 -13.59 -0.93
N GLY A 114 6.16 -12.88 -1.74
CA GLY A 114 5.48 -13.45 -2.90
C GLY A 114 4.99 -12.40 -3.89
N TYR A 115 4.47 -12.86 -5.02
CA TYR A 115 3.93 -12.02 -6.08
C TYR A 115 2.46 -12.37 -6.27
N PRO A 116 1.54 -11.41 -6.45
CA PRO A 116 0.17 -11.73 -6.80
C PRO A 116 0.04 -12.56 -8.08
N GLU A 117 -0.94 -13.45 -8.10
CA GLU A 117 -1.41 -14.06 -9.35
C GLU A 117 -2.06 -12.97 -10.24
N PRO A 118 -1.90 -13.07 -11.59
CA PRO A 118 -2.46 -12.10 -12.54
C PRO A 118 -3.99 -11.99 -12.50
#